data_AF-A0A402BJL3-F1
#
_entry.id   AF-A0A402BJL3-F1
#
_cell.length_a   1.000
_cell.length_b   1.000
_cell.length_c   1.000
_cell.angle_alpha   90.00
_cell.angle_beta   90.00
_cell.angle_gamma   90.00
#
_symmetry.space_group_name_H-M   'P 1'
#
loop_
_entity.id
_entity.type
_entity.pdbx_description
1 polymer ?
#
loop_
_entity_poly.entity_id
_entity_poly.type
_entity_poly.pdbx_seq_one_letter_code
_entity_poly.pdbx_strand_id
1 'polypeptide(L)' 'MIELSLNVRDINKAADKNRVGGGGGVYCSLQGSESFHRITQAKSVRGQLVVRRLHDGHWVYPVAVYKEW' A
#
# COMPACT_ATOMS: atom_id res chain seq x y z
N MET A 1 0.83 -10.57 13.23
CA MET A 1 0.27 -9.96 12.00
C MET A 1 -0.52 -8.75 12.45
N ILE A 2 0.08 -7.55 12.40
CA ILE A 2 -0.51 -6.36 13.05
C ILE A 2 -1.30 -5.59 12.00
N GLU A 3 -2.62 -5.67 12.09
CA GLU A 3 -3.55 -4.68 11.56
C GLU A 3 -3.22 -3.34 12.23
N LEU A 4 -2.43 -2.52 11.56
CA LEU A 4 -2.39 -1.10 11.88
C LEU A 4 -3.35 -0.43 10.90
N SER A 5 -4.34 0.29 11.44
CA SER A 5 -5.02 1.35 10.71
C SER A 5 -4.00 2.44 10.38
N LEU A 6 -3.13 2.16 9.41
CA LEU A 6 -2.11 3.09 8.95
C LEU A 6 -2.85 4.24 8.27
N ASN A 7 -2.71 5.44 8.83
CA ASN A 7 -3.18 6.63 8.14
C ASN A 7 -2.39 6.81 6.83
N VAL A 8 -2.97 7.56 5.89
CA VAL A 8 -2.37 7.80 4.55
C VAL A 8 -0.92 8.28 4.61
N ARG A 9 -0.57 9.08 5.63
CA ARG A 9 0.78 9.63 5.79
C ARG A 9 1.80 8.54 6.12
N ASP A 10 1.47 7.63 7.03
CA ASP A 10 2.35 6.53 7.42
C ASP A 10 2.55 5.53 6.28
N ILE A 11 1.48 5.26 5.51
CA ILE A 11 1.57 4.42 4.30
C ILE A 11 2.54 5.06 3.30
N ASN A 12 2.39 6.35 3.00
CA ASN A 12 3.26 7.04 2.06
C ASN A 12 4.72 7.08 2.53
N LYS A 13 4.97 7.29 3.83
CA LYS A 13 6.33 7.25 4.39
C LYS A 13 6.98 5.87 4.23
N ALA A 14 6.21 4.80 4.41
CA ALA A 14 6.69 3.44 4.17
C ALA A 14 6.86 3.15 2.67
N ALA A 15 5.98 3.67 1.81
CA ALA A 15 6.02 3.45 0.37
C ALA A 15 7.23 4.12 -0.28
N ASP A 16 7.76 5.18 0.32
CA ASP A 16 9.02 5.78 -0.12
C ASP A 16 10.17 4.76 -0.09
N LYS A 17 10.20 3.85 0.90
CA LYS A 17 11.18 2.75 0.94
C LYS A 17 11.08 1.80 -0.26
N ASN A 18 9.87 1.55 -0.76
CA ASN A 18 9.66 0.71 -1.95
C ASN A 18 10.30 1.33 -3.20
N ARG A 19 10.33 2.66 -3.29
CA ARG A 19 10.88 3.39 -4.44
C ARG A 19 12.41 3.32 -4.50
N VAL A 20 13.07 3.22 -3.35
CA VAL A 20 14.54 3.23 -3.25
C VAL A 20 15.17 1.83 -3.35
N GLY A 21 14.35 0.77 -3.50
CA GLY A 21 14.84 -0.60 -3.67
C GLY A 21 15.39 -1.26 -2.40
N GLY A 22 15.08 -0.72 -1.21
CA GLY A 22 15.47 -1.33 0.07
C GLY A 22 14.67 -2.60 0.38
N GLY A 23 15.21 -3.43 1.29
CA GLY A 23 14.44 -4.48 1.96
C GLY A 23 13.35 -3.86 2.84
N GLY A 24 12.15 -4.47 2.86
CA GLY A 24 10.96 -3.92 3.51
C GLY A 24 10.12 -3.03 2.59
N GLY A 25 8.91 -2.67 3.02
CA GLY A 25 7.95 -2.01 2.14
C GLY A 25 6.52 -1.94 2.61
N VAL A 26 5.64 -1.42 1.75
CA VAL A 26 4.19 -1.54 1.89
C VAL A 26 3.54 -2.20 0.69
N TYR A 27 2.57 -3.05 1.00
CA TYR A 27 1.85 -3.89 0.06
C TYR A 27 0.36 -3.82 0.33
N CYS A 28 -0.46 -4.07 -0.68
CA CYS A 28 -1.90 -4.28 -0.51
C CYS A 28 -2.34 -5.65 -1.01
N SER A 29 -3.40 -6.17 -0.40
CA SER A 29 -4.24 -7.21 -1.00
C SER A 29 -5.41 -6.55 -1.74
N LEU A 30 -5.88 -7.21 -2.79
CA LEU A 30 -7.04 -6.80 -3.58
C LEU A 30 -8.11 -7.88 -3.50
N GLN A 31 -9.37 -7.49 -3.63
CA GLN A 31 -10.48 -8.43 -3.64
C GLN A 31 -10.33 -9.37 -4.85
N GLY A 32 -10.38 -10.68 -4.62
CA GLY A 32 -10.21 -11.69 -5.66
C GLY A 32 -8.77 -11.89 -6.16
N SER A 33 -7.77 -11.30 -5.50
CA SER A 33 -6.35 -11.54 -5.79
C SER A 33 -5.69 -12.30 -4.65
N GLU A 34 -5.06 -13.44 -4.97
CA GLU A 34 -4.26 -14.21 -4.00
C GLU A 34 -2.86 -13.62 -3.77
N SER A 35 -2.49 -12.59 -4.53
CA SER A 35 -1.15 -11.98 -4.49
C SER A 35 -1.15 -10.63 -3.77
N PHE A 36 -0.02 -10.31 -3.14
CA PHE A 36 0.25 -8.99 -2.59
C PHE A 36 0.87 -8.07 -3.64
N HIS A 37 0.38 -6.83 -3.69
CA HIS A 37 0.81 -5.83 -4.67
C HIS A 37 1.60 -4.74 -3.95
N ARG A 38 2.84 -4.49 -4.38
CA ARG A 38 3.62 -3.36 -3.85
C ARG A 38 2.92 -2.03 -4.15
N ILE A 39 2.98 -1.12 -3.20
CA ILE A 39 2.37 0.21 -3.28
C ILE A 39 3.46 1.28 -3.40
N THR A 40 3.23 2.31 -4.19
CA THR A 40 4.10 3.50 -4.25
C THR A 40 3.50 4.71 -3.57
N GLN A 41 2.18 4.80 -3.51
CA GLN A 41 1.46 5.95 -2.96
C GLN A 41 0.12 5.52 -2.36
N ALA A 42 -0.36 6.30 -1.40
CA ALA A 42 -1.69 6.19 -0.82
C ALA A 42 -2.36 7.56 -0.75
N LYS A 43 -3.69 7.60 -0.84
CA LYS A 43 -4.51 8.79 -0.62
C LYS A 43 -5.86 8.41 -0.04
N SER A 44 -6.58 9.40 0.50
CA SER A 44 -7.99 9.24 0.86
C SER A 44 -8.87 9.84 -0.23
N VAL A 45 -9.88 9.10 -0.67
CA VAL A 45 -10.93 9.57 -1.59
C VAL A 45 -12.26 9.35 -0.91
N ARG A 46 -12.96 10.45 -0.57
CA ARG A 46 -14.26 10.40 0.13
C ARG A 46 -14.21 9.56 1.42
N GLY A 47 -13.11 9.66 2.17
CA GLY A 47 -12.90 8.92 3.43
C GLY A 47 -12.40 7.48 3.24
N GLN A 48 -12.33 6.97 2.01
CA GLN A 48 -11.82 5.62 1.73
C GLN A 48 -10.35 5.65 1.32
N LEU A 49 -9.60 4.63 1.73
CA LEU A 49 -8.21 4.47 1.35
C LEU A 49 -8.11 4.02 -0.12
N VAL A 50 -7.25 4.68 -0.89
CA VAL A 50 -6.90 4.30 -2.26
C VAL A 50 -5.38 4.28 -2.39
N VAL A 51 -4.84 3.24 -3.02
CA VAL A 51 -3.39 3.04 -3.14
C VAL A 51 -2.98 2.90 -4.59
N ARG A 52 -1.75 3.29 -4.91
CA ARG A 52 -1.18 3.20 -6.25
C ARG A 52 -0.23 2.02 -6.33
N ARG A 53 -0.55 1.05 -7.19
CA ARG A 53 0.32 -0.12 -7.41
C ARG A 53 1.64 0.31 -8.04
N LEU A 54 2.72 -0.33 -7.59
CA LEU A 54 4.07 -0.09 -8.12
C LEU A 54 4.20 -0.59 -9.56
N HIS A 55 3.66 -1.77 -9.87
CA HIS A 55 3.91 -2.43 -11.15
C HIS A 55 3.28 -1.69 -12.34
N ASP A 56 2.02 -1.31 -12.25
CA ASP A 56 1.27 -0.71 -13.36
C ASP A 56 0.81 0.73 -13.10
N GLY A 57 1.12 1.28 -11.92
CA GLY A 57 0.77 2.64 -11.57
C GLY A 57 -0.73 2.90 -11.40
N HIS A 58 -1.58 1.87 -11.39
CA HIS A 58 -3.03 2.02 -11.24
C HIS A 58 -3.41 2.32 -9.78
N TRP A 59 -4.42 3.18 -9.62
CA TRP A 59 -5.06 3.45 -8.33
C TRP A 59 -6.15 2.42 -8.07
N VAL A 60 -6.08 1.76 -6.91
CA VAL A 60 -6.98 0.67 -6.53
C VAL A 60 -7.44 0.84 -5.09
N TYR A 61 -8.59 0.26 -4.78
CA TYR A 61 -9.13 0.17 -3.43
C TYR A 61 -8.63 -1.12 -2.78
N PRO A 62 -7.71 -1.05 -1.80
CA PRO A 62 -7.17 -2.25 -1.17
C PRO A 62 -8.17 -2.84 -0.19
N VAL A 63 -8.13 -4.17 -0.02
CA VAL A 63 -8.83 -4.84 1.08
C VAL A 63 -8.07 -4.63 2.39
N ALA A 64 -6.76 -4.79 2.34
CA ALA A 64 -5.86 -4.53 3.46
C ALA A 64 -4.52 -4.00 2.97
N VAL A 65 -3.82 -3.29 3.85
CA VAL A 65 -2.46 -2.79 3.62
C VAL A 65 -1.53 -3.36 4.68
N TYR A 66 -0.39 -3.87 4.24
CA TYR A 66 0.61 -4.54 5.06
C TYR A 66 1.92 -3.79 4.94
N LYS A 67 2.64 -3.68 6.06
CA LYS A 67 3.98 -3.12 6.11
C LYS A 67 4.98 -4.22 6.49
N GLU A 68 5.99 -4.38 5.66
CA GLU A 68 7.15 -5.24 5.90
C GLU A 68 8.32 -4.35 6.38
N TRP A 69 9.04 -4.78 7.42
CA TRP A 69 10.09 -4.00 8.05
C TRP A 69 11.47 -4.25 7.47
#